data_AF-D8F5W6-F1
#
_entry.id   AF-D8F5W6-F1
#
_cell.length_a   1.000
_cell.length_b   1.000
_cell.length_c   1.000
_cell.angle_alpha   90.00
_cell.angle_beta   90.00
_cell.angle_gamma   90.00
#
_symmetry.space_group_name_H-M   'P 1'
#
loop_
_entity.id
_entity.type
_entity.pdbx_description
1 polymer ?
#
loop_
_entity_poly.entity_id
_entity_poly.type
_entity_poly.pdbx_seq_one_letter_code
_entity_poly.pdbx_strand_id
1 'polypeptide(L)'
;MHELFPRNIAFMMILDQNGPIGWKVANSLYGENTREGKKWVYDHLMAILQGRVGRVIGGMKQILNKRKKLKSGQKKALRETIKYFENHRQWMRYDEYLASGYPIGSGVVESTCGHTVKKRMEGTGRRWSIKGAESTLLLRSVYTSNDWDAYWENHRQQEQKRQYGKILPLLACSDDFSKNKAA
;
A
#
# COMPACT_ATOMS: atom_id res chain seq x y z
N MET A 1 1.60 -21.96 -7.60
CA MET A 1 1.82 -20.60 -7.05
C MET A 1 0.56 -19.75 -7.24
N HIS A 2 -0.53 -20.18 -6.62
CA HIS A 2 -1.66 -19.30 -6.32
C HIS A 2 -1.42 -18.79 -4.89
N GLU A 3 -1.84 -17.55 -4.60
CA GLU A 3 -1.81 -16.90 -3.27
C GLU A 3 -0.56 -16.12 -2.85
N LEU A 4 -0.21 -15.03 -3.55
CA LEU A 4 0.66 -14.01 -2.93
C LEU A 4 0.10 -12.58 -2.92
N PHE A 5 -1.04 -12.31 -3.55
CA PHE A 5 -1.73 -11.05 -3.35
C PHE A 5 -3.24 -11.29 -3.44
N PRO A 6 -3.93 -11.44 -2.30
CA PRO A 6 -5.37 -11.27 -2.30
C PRO A 6 -5.61 -9.85 -2.81
N ARG A 7 -6.22 -9.78 -3.99
CA ARG A 7 -6.63 -8.53 -4.62
C ARG A 7 -7.42 -7.75 -3.56
N ASN A 8 -6.99 -6.52 -3.28
CA ASN A 8 -7.67 -5.51 -2.45
C ASN A 8 -7.33 -5.46 -0.94
N ILE A 9 -6.11 -5.81 -0.52
CA ILE A 9 -5.72 -5.71 0.91
C ILE A 9 -5.13 -4.33 1.28
N ALA A 10 -5.87 -3.65 2.17
CA ALA A 10 -5.42 -2.81 3.29
C ALA A 10 -4.64 -1.50 3.06
N PHE A 11 -4.41 -1.03 1.83
CA PHE A 11 -3.66 0.22 1.64
C PHE A 11 -4.45 1.52 1.83
N MET A 12 -5.78 1.43 1.83
CA MET A 12 -6.66 2.57 1.55
C MET A 12 -7.48 2.99 2.77
N MET A 13 -6.81 3.36 3.86
CA MET A 13 -7.50 3.95 5.00
C MET A 13 -6.80 5.12 5.66
N ILE A 14 -5.50 5.30 5.41
CA ILE A 14 -4.79 6.46 5.96
C ILE A 14 -5.08 7.72 5.13
N LEU A 15 -5.37 7.61 3.83
CA LEU A 15 -5.65 8.75 2.96
C LEU A 15 -6.77 8.41 1.96
N ASP A 16 -8.02 8.73 2.32
CA ASP A 16 -8.96 9.16 1.29
C ASP A 16 -8.54 10.56 0.82
N GLN A 17 -8.87 10.95 -0.42
CA GLN A 17 -8.54 12.24 -1.05
C GLN A 17 -9.04 13.49 -0.29
N ASN A 18 -9.66 13.29 0.88
CA ASN A 18 -10.19 14.32 1.78
C ASN A 18 -9.51 14.37 3.16
N GLY A 19 -8.32 13.75 3.30
CA GLY A 19 -7.56 13.67 4.55
C GLY A 19 -7.99 12.49 5.44
N PRO A 20 -7.24 12.19 6.52
CA PRO A 20 -7.52 11.02 7.34
C PRO A 20 -8.87 11.18 8.04
N ILE A 21 -9.71 10.15 7.97
CA ILE A 21 -11.15 10.18 8.31
C ILE A 21 -11.43 10.72 9.74
N GLY A 22 -10.47 10.61 10.65
CA GLY A 22 -10.55 11.19 12.00
C GLY A 22 -10.37 12.72 12.06
N TRP A 23 -9.72 13.36 11.09
CA TRP A 23 -9.45 14.81 11.12
C TRP A 23 -10.69 15.64 10.90
N LYS A 24 -11.63 15.21 10.05
CA LYS A 24 -12.91 15.92 9.88
C LYS A 24 -13.68 15.99 11.20
N VAL A 25 -13.70 14.88 11.95
CA VAL A 25 -14.32 14.84 13.28
C VAL A 25 -13.53 15.69 14.27
N ALA A 26 -12.21 15.56 14.32
CA ALA A 26 -11.37 16.32 15.23
C ALA A 26 -11.46 17.84 15.00
N ASN A 27 -11.32 18.29 13.76
CA ASN A 27 -11.46 19.70 13.38
C ASN A 27 -12.86 20.22 13.71
N SER A 28 -13.90 19.40 13.49
CA SER A 28 -15.26 19.78 13.82
C SER A 28 -15.50 19.88 15.33
N LEU A 29 -14.86 19.03 16.16
CA LEU A 29 -15.06 18.98 17.61
C LEU A 29 -14.17 19.95 18.40
N TYR A 30 -12.93 20.16 17.97
CA TYR A 30 -11.91 20.92 18.70
C TYR A 30 -11.43 22.17 17.94
N GLY A 31 -11.81 22.35 16.67
CA GLY A 31 -11.27 23.40 15.81
C GLY A 31 -10.02 22.97 15.06
N GLU A 32 -9.71 23.68 13.97
CA GLU A 32 -8.56 23.37 13.11
C GLU A 32 -7.23 23.61 13.83
N ASN A 33 -6.24 22.74 13.57
CA ASN A 33 -4.86 22.83 14.08
C ASN A 33 -4.68 22.85 15.61
N THR A 34 -5.71 22.47 16.37
CA THR A 34 -5.60 22.40 17.83
C THR A 34 -4.75 21.21 18.29
N ARG A 35 -4.00 21.40 19.38
CA ARG A 35 -3.22 20.33 20.03
C ARG A 35 -4.10 19.18 20.51
N GLU A 36 -5.29 19.53 21.00
CA GLU A 36 -6.30 18.58 21.47
C GLU A 36 -6.90 17.76 20.33
N GLY A 37 -7.22 18.38 19.20
CA GLY A 37 -7.67 17.69 17.99
C GLY A 37 -6.62 16.72 17.47
N LYS A 38 -5.35 17.14 17.40
CA LYS A 38 -4.23 16.28 17.03
C LYS A 38 -4.11 15.08 17.96
N LYS A 39 -4.07 15.32 19.28
CA LYS A 39 -3.99 14.25 20.28
C LYS A 39 -5.15 13.27 20.14
N TRP A 40 -6.38 13.78 19.98
CA TRP A 40 -7.55 12.94 19.80
C TRP A 40 -7.42 12.04 18.56
N VAL A 41 -6.95 12.57 17.42
CA VAL A 41 -6.71 11.76 16.21
C VAL A 41 -5.66 10.69 16.47
N TYR A 42 -4.54 11.04 17.10
CA TYR A 42 -3.47 10.09 17.43
C TYR A 42 -3.97 8.96 18.35
N ASP A 43 -4.71 9.29 19.41
CA ASP A 43 -5.25 8.29 20.34
C ASP A 43 -6.18 7.30 19.63
N HIS A 44 -7.03 7.79 18.71
CA HIS A 44 -7.94 6.95 17.93
C HIS A 44 -7.19 6.13 16.87
N LEU A 45 -6.18 6.70 16.22
CA LEU A 45 -5.33 5.99 15.27
C LEU A 45 -4.58 4.84 15.96
N MET A 46 -3.98 5.09 17.12
CA MET A 46 -3.30 4.05 17.90
C MET A 46 -4.25 2.93 18.31
N ALA A 47 -5.48 3.27 18.71
CA ALA A 47 -6.50 2.26 19.02
C ALA A 47 -6.86 1.41 17.79
N ILE A 48 -6.96 2.01 16.59
CA ILE A 48 -7.22 1.31 15.33
C ILE A 48 -6.06 0.37 14.98
N LEU A 49 -4.81 0.84 15.08
CA LEU A 49 -3.62 0.03 14.83
C LEU A 49 -3.50 -1.17 15.78
N GLN A 50 -4.05 -1.06 16.99
CA GLN A 50 -4.14 -2.14 17.96
C GLN A 50 -5.38 -3.05 17.77
N GLY A 51 -6.09 -2.96 16.65
CA GLY A 51 -7.29 -3.76 16.36
C GLY A 51 -8.55 -3.31 17.12
N ARG A 52 -8.50 -2.23 17.89
CA ARG A 52 -9.59 -1.77 18.79
C ARG A 52 -10.60 -0.85 18.08
N VAL A 53 -10.89 -1.13 16.81
CA VAL A 53 -11.80 -0.33 15.98
C VAL A 53 -13.22 -0.28 16.57
N GLY A 54 -13.70 -1.39 17.14
CA GLY A 54 -15.01 -1.42 17.81
C GLY A 54 -15.11 -0.46 18.99
N ARG A 55 -14.02 -0.31 19.76
CA ARG A 55 -13.95 0.64 20.88
C ARG A 55 -14.01 2.09 20.38
N VAL A 56 -13.31 2.38 19.29
CA VAL A 56 -13.35 3.68 18.63
C VAL A 56 -14.75 4.03 18.14
N ILE A 57 -15.42 3.12 17.43
CA ILE A 57 -16.80 3.29 16.98
C ILE A 57 -17.74 3.54 18.18
N GLY A 58 -17.60 2.74 19.24
CA GLY A 58 -18.39 2.88 20.47
C GLY A 58 -18.18 4.25 21.14
N GLY A 59 -16.94 4.72 21.22
CA GLY A 59 -16.60 6.04 21.74
C GLY A 59 -17.24 7.17 20.93
N MET A 60 -17.20 7.08 19.59
CA MET A 60 -17.84 8.06 18.71
C MET A 60 -19.37 8.05 18.83
N LYS A 61 -19.99 6.87 18.93
CA LYS A 61 -21.44 6.73 19.19
C LYS A 61 -21.82 7.34 20.54
N GLN A 62 -20.99 7.15 21.57
CA GLN A 62 -21.20 7.75 22.89
C GLN A 62 -21.12 9.28 22.83
N ILE A 63 -20.16 9.85 22.09
CA ILE A 63 -20.08 11.30 21.88
C ILE A 63 -21.36 11.81 21.19
N LEU A 64 -21.82 11.12 20.15
CA LEU A 64 -23.02 11.47 19.39
C LEU A 64 -24.27 11.49 20.27
N ASN A 65 -24.41 10.53 21.19
CA ASN A 65 -25.59 10.37 22.05
C ASN A 65 -25.54 11.23 23.32
N LYS A 66 -24.36 11.40 23.94
CA LYS A 66 -24.24 12.08 25.24
C LYS A 66 -24.01 13.59 25.15
N ARG A 67 -23.42 14.11 24.06
CA ARG A 67 -23.25 15.57 23.92
C ARG A 67 -24.54 16.23 23.45
N LYS A 68 -25.22 16.91 24.38
CA LYS A 68 -26.45 17.68 24.10
C LYS A 68 -26.25 18.87 23.14
N LYS A 69 -25.04 19.46 23.07
CA LYS A 69 -24.73 20.66 22.27
C LYS A 69 -23.86 20.38 21.02
N LEU A 70 -24.21 19.37 20.22
CA LEU A 70 -23.55 19.13 18.93
C LEU A 70 -24.25 19.90 17.80
N LYS A 71 -23.50 20.67 17.02
CA LYS A 71 -23.97 21.32 15.78
C LYS A 71 -24.32 20.26 14.72
N SER A 72 -25.19 20.60 13.78
CA SER A 72 -25.61 19.70 12.70
C SER A 72 -24.42 19.13 11.91
N GLY A 73 -23.44 19.97 11.57
CA GLY A 73 -22.21 19.55 10.88
C GLY A 73 -21.36 18.55 11.67
N GLN A 74 -21.25 18.73 13.00
CA GLN A 74 -20.52 17.80 13.87
C GLN A 74 -21.21 16.43 13.94
N LYS A 75 -22.54 16.41 14.02
CA LYS A 75 -23.33 15.16 14.01
C LYS A 75 -23.16 14.43 12.68
N LYS A 76 -23.19 15.16 11.55
CA LYS A 76 -22.97 14.60 10.21
C LYS A 76 -21.60 13.96 10.09
N ALA A 77 -20.54 14.68 10.44
CA ALA A 77 -19.17 14.17 10.39
C ALA A 77 -18.97 12.90 11.25
N LEU A 78 -19.53 12.88 12.47
CA LEU A 78 -19.50 11.70 13.34
C LEU A 78 -20.22 10.51 12.71
N ARG A 79 -21.43 10.69 12.17
CA ARG A 79 -22.22 9.59 11.57
C ARG A 79 -21.54 9.03 10.33
N GLU A 80 -21.02 9.88 9.45
CA GLU A 80 -20.30 9.45 8.25
C GLU A 80 -19.06 8.64 8.61
N THR A 81 -18.30 9.10 9.60
CA THR A 81 -17.11 8.40 10.09
C THR A 81 -17.45 7.06 10.72
N ILE A 82 -18.47 7.01 11.59
CA ILE A 82 -18.96 5.77 12.19
C ILE A 82 -19.39 4.77 11.12
N LYS A 83 -20.21 5.22 10.15
CA LYS A 83 -20.70 4.37 9.05
C LYS A 83 -19.55 3.83 8.21
N TYR A 84 -18.58 4.67 7.88
CA TYR A 84 -17.40 4.24 7.15
C TYR A 84 -16.64 3.17 7.94
N PHE A 85 -16.43 3.37 9.25
CA PHE A 85 -15.71 2.40 10.06
C PHE A 85 -16.45 1.07 10.23
N GLU A 86 -17.78 1.10 10.33
CA GLU A 86 -18.59 -0.11 10.37
C GLU A 86 -18.51 -0.90 9.06
N ASN A 87 -18.65 -0.22 7.92
CA ASN A 87 -18.59 -0.85 6.60
C ASN A 87 -17.23 -1.49 6.30
N HIS A 88 -16.14 -0.87 6.77
CA HIS A 88 -14.78 -1.33 6.48
C HIS A 88 -14.15 -2.13 7.62
N ARG A 89 -14.91 -2.41 8.70
CA ARG A 89 -14.38 -3.05 9.92
C ARG A 89 -13.63 -4.36 9.65
N GLN A 90 -14.11 -5.15 8.70
CA GLN A 90 -13.49 -6.41 8.31
C GLN A 90 -12.06 -6.24 7.76
N TRP A 91 -11.75 -5.09 7.16
CA TRP A 91 -10.46 -4.77 6.56
C TRP A 91 -9.58 -3.92 7.47
N MET A 92 -9.99 -3.65 8.71
CA MET A 92 -9.23 -2.86 9.69
C MET A 92 -8.53 -3.72 10.75
N ARG A 93 -8.17 -4.95 10.41
CA ARG A 93 -7.43 -5.85 11.29
C ARG A 93 -5.94 -5.51 11.27
N TYR A 94 -5.61 -4.27 11.62
CA TYR A 94 -4.24 -3.76 11.53
C TYR A 94 -3.29 -4.43 12.51
N ASP A 95 -3.80 -4.95 13.62
CA ASP A 95 -3.06 -5.79 14.56
C ASP A 95 -2.54 -7.07 13.88
N GLU A 96 -3.41 -7.76 13.14
CA GLU A 96 -3.03 -8.94 12.34
C GLU A 96 -2.04 -8.55 11.23
N TYR A 97 -2.25 -7.41 10.58
CA TYR A 97 -1.41 -6.95 9.47
C TYR A 97 -0.01 -6.52 9.93
N LEU A 98 0.10 -5.81 11.06
CA LEU A 98 1.38 -5.43 11.66
C LEU A 98 2.14 -6.67 12.14
N ALA A 99 1.45 -7.63 12.77
CA ALA A 99 2.07 -8.89 13.20
C ALA A 99 2.61 -9.71 12.01
N SER A 100 1.94 -9.62 10.87
CA SER A 100 2.36 -10.28 9.62
C SER A 100 3.40 -9.48 8.82
N GLY A 101 3.85 -8.32 9.33
CA GLY A 101 4.87 -7.49 8.69
C GLY A 101 4.40 -6.72 7.45
N TYR A 102 3.09 -6.55 7.25
CA TYR A 102 2.61 -5.76 6.11
C TYR A 102 2.97 -4.28 6.27
N PRO A 103 3.45 -3.62 5.19
CA PRO A 103 3.77 -2.21 5.23
C PRO A 103 2.51 -1.35 5.41
N ILE A 104 2.28 -0.85 6.62
CA ILE A 104 1.17 0.05 6.95
C ILE A 104 1.69 1.49 6.91
N GLY A 105 1.86 1.99 5.69
CA GLY A 105 2.31 3.35 5.46
C GLY A 105 2.07 3.76 4.02
N SER A 106 1.23 4.78 3.82
CA SER A 106 1.06 5.38 2.50
C SER A 106 2.35 6.01 2.02
N GLY A 107 3.18 6.60 2.90
CA GLY A 107 4.38 7.33 2.50
C GLY A 107 5.41 6.51 1.70
N VAL A 108 5.67 5.26 2.08
CA VAL A 108 6.61 4.40 1.34
C VAL A 108 6.00 4.03 -0.03
N VAL A 109 4.72 3.66 -0.07
CA VAL A 109 4.06 3.27 -1.32
C VAL A 109 3.76 4.45 -2.24
N GLU A 110 3.40 5.61 -1.70
CA GLU A 110 3.19 6.87 -2.43
C GLU A 110 4.51 7.45 -2.92
N SER A 111 5.59 7.38 -2.13
CA SER A 111 6.92 7.79 -2.58
C SER A 111 7.42 6.86 -3.69
N THR A 112 7.23 5.55 -3.56
CA THR A 112 7.59 4.59 -4.62
C THR A 112 6.69 4.79 -5.84
N CYS A 113 5.38 4.97 -5.70
CA CYS A 113 4.49 5.21 -6.84
C CYS A 113 4.80 6.55 -7.52
N GLY A 114 4.98 7.62 -6.76
CA GLY A 114 5.33 8.95 -7.25
C GLY A 114 6.69 8.96 -7.95
N HIS A 115 7.73 8.39 -7.35
CA HIS A 115 9.05 8.38 -7.97
C HIS A 115 9.16 7.35 -9.10
N THR A 116 8.56 6.17 -8.96
CA THR A 116 8.77 5.06 -9.89
C THR A 116 7.79 5.12 -11.06
N VAL A 117 6.51 5.34 -10.79
CA VAL A 117 5.45 5.37 -11.81
C VAL A 117 5.36 6.76 -12.44
N LYS A 118 5.13 7.80 -11.65
CA LYS A 118 4.84 9.16 -12.16
C LYS A 118 5.96 9.71 -13.03
N LYS A 119 7.20 9.65 -12.53
CA LYS A 119 8.40 10.13 -13.24
C LYS A 119 8.61 9.44 -14.60
N ARG A 120 8.15 8.20 -14.77
CA ARG A 120 8.32 7.43 -16.02
C ARG A 120 7.10 7.49 -16.94
N MET A 121 5.89 7.49 -16.39
CA MET A 121 4.65 7.38 -17.16
C MET A 121 4.10 8.75 -17.59
N GLU A 122 4.29 9.80 -16.79
CA GLU A 122 3.70 11.14 -17.05
C GLU A 122 4.64 12.12 -17.79
N GLY A 123 5.71 11.62 -18.43
CA GLY A 123 6.61 12.46 -19.22
C GLY A 123 5.99 12.87 -20.56
N THR A 124 6.16 14.13 -20.95
CA THR A 124 5.73 14.65 -22.26
C THR A 124 6.27 13.81 -23.42
N GLY A 125 5.41 13.52 -24.40
CA GLY A 125 5.75 12.74 -25.59
C GLY A 125 5.78 11.21 -25.41
N ARG A 126 5.47 10.69 -24.22
CA ARG A 126 5.46 9.24 -23.96
C ARG A 126 4.10 8.64 -24.29
N ARG A 127 4.08 7.66 -25.18
CA ARG A 127 2.91 6.82 -25.47
C ARG A 127 3.23 5.38 -25.11
N TRP A 128 2.40 4.78 -24.27
CA TRP A 128 2.59 3.42 -23.80
C TRP A 128 1.38 2.58 -24.18
N SER A 129 1.63 1.37 -24.68
CA SER A 129 0.64 0.30 -24.58
C SER A 129 0.58 -0.19 -23.13
N ILE A 130 -0.56 -0.74 -22.70
CA ILE A 130 -0.73 -1.27 -21.34
C ILE A 130 0.40 -2.28 -21.01
N LYS A 131 0.66 -3.21 -21.94
CA LYS A 131 1.74 -4.20 -21.81
C LYS A 131 3.13 -3.56 -21.69
N GLY A 132 3.40 -2.51 -22.45
CA GLY A 132 4.68 -1.80 -22.42
C GLY A 132 4.88 -0.99 -21.14
N ALA A 133 3.82 -0.35 -20.64
CA ALA A 133 3.84 0.34 -19.35
C ALA A 133 4.10 -0.65 -18.21
N GLU A 134 3.36 -1.76 -18.18
CA GLU A 134 3.51 -2.81 -17.17
C GLU A 134 4.94 -3.38 -17.16
N SER A 135 5.46 -3.78 -18.33
CA SER A 135 6.82 -4.31 -18.45
C SER A 135 7.88 -3.31 -17.96
N THR A 136 7.71 -2.03 -18.30
CA THR A 136 8.63 -0.96 -17.87
C THR A 136 8.56 -0.74 -16.35
N LEU A 137 7.37 -0.79 -15.75
CA LEU A 137 7.20 -0.65 -14.31
C LEU A 137 7.80 -1.83 -13.54
N LEU A 138 7.59 -3.06 -14.02
CA LEU A 138 8.16 -4.26 -13.42
C LEU A 138 9.70 -4.21 -13.42
N LEU A 139 10.31 -3.88 -14.56
CA LEU A 139 11.77 -3.74 -14.66
C LEU A 139 12.30 -2.66 -13.71
N ARG A 140 11.57 -1.55 -13.57
CA ARG A 140 11.95 -0.47 -12.67
C ARG A 140 11.76 -0.87 -11.19
N SER A 141 10.78 -1.70 -10.87
CA SER A 141 10.60 -2.28 -9.53
C SER A 141 11.81 -3.12 -9.14
N VAL A 142 12.30 -3.99 -10.03
CA VAL A 142 13.52 -4.78 -9.83
C VAL A 142 14.72 -3.87 -9.58
N TYR A 143 14.90 -2.84 -10.41
CA TYR A 143 15.99 -1.88 -10.27
C TYR A 143 15.95 -1.12 -8.93
N THR A 144 14.76 -0.68 -8.51
CA THR A 144 14.60 0.10 -7.27
C THR A 144 14.70 -0.78 -6.01
N SER A 145 14.40 -2.07 -6.14
CA SER A 145 14.54 -3.07 -5.05
C SER A 145 15.96 -3.60 -4.91
N ASN A 146 16.89 -3.14 -5.75
CA ASN A 146 18.29 -3.61 -5.80
C ASN A 146 18.46 -5.10 -6.14
N ASP A 147 17.45 -5.71 -6.77
CA ASP A 147 17.41 -7.12 -7.17
C ASP A 147 17.84 -7.33 -8.65
N TRP A 148 18.54 -6.34 -9.22
CA TRP A 148 18.87 -6.30 -10.64
C TRP A 148 19.67 -7.52 -11.10
N ASP A 149 20.73 -7.85 -10.38
CA ASP A 149 21.63 -8.96 -10.74
C ASP A 149 20.93 -10.32 -10.59
N ALA A 150 20.15 -10.48 -9.51
CA ALA A 150 19.35 -11.68 -9.27
C ALA A 150 18.30 -11.90 -10.36
N TYR A 151 17.64 -10.83 -10.82
CA TYR A 151 16.69 -10.91 -11.93
C TYR A 151 17.38 -11.33 -13.23
N TRP A 152 18.50 -10.71 -13.60
CA TRP A 152 19.19 -11.01 -14.86
C TRP A 152 19.84 -12.40 -14.87
N GLU A 153 20.31 -12.88 -13.72
CA GLU A 153 20.79 -14.26 -13.58
C GLU A 153 19.65 -15.25 -13.86
N ASN A 154 18.51 -15.09 -13.19
CA ASN A 154 17.34 -15.93 -13.41
C ASN A 154 16.82 -15.84 -14.86
N HIS A 155 16.77 -14.63 -15.42
CA HIS A 155 16.29 -14.42 -16.79
C HIS A 155 17.21 -15.08 -17.83
N ARG A 156 18.54 -14.98 -17.66
CA ARG A 156 19.51 -15.65 -18.52
C ARG A 156 19.34 -17.16 -18.50
N GLN A 157 19.21 -17.76 -17.32
CA GLN A 157 19.00 -19.21 -17.18
C GLN A 157 17.69 -19.67 -17.86
N GLN A 158 16.63 -18.88 -17.75
CA GLN A 158 15.35 -19.18 -18.40
C GLN A 158 15.44 -19.08 -19.93
N GLU A 159 16.05 -18.02 -20.45
CA GLU A 159 16.22 -17.86 -21.90
C GLU A 159 17.16 -18.91 -22.50
N GLN A 160 18.22 -19.28 -21.78
CA GLN A 160 19.12 -20.35 -22.20
C GLN A 160 18.37 -21.69 -22.32
N LYS A 161 17.53 -22.04 -21.32
CA LYS A 161 16.67 -23.22 -21.39
C LYS A 161 15.65 -23.14 -22.53
N ARG A 162 15.06 -21.96 -22.76
CA ARG A 162 14.05 -21.74 -23.82
C ARG A 162 14.64 -21.90 -25.22
N GLN A 163 15.81 -21.31 -25.47
CA GLN A 163 16.43 -21.25 -26.79
C GLN A 163 17.27 -22.49 -27.09
N TYR A 164 17.99 -23.00 -26.09
CA TYR A 164 19.01 -24.02 -26.27
C TYR A 164 18.76 -25.31 -25.49
N GLY A 165 17.68 -25.42 -24.70
CA GLY A 165 17.41 -26.60 -23.87
C GLY A 165 17.27 -27.92 -24.65
N LYS A 166 16.98 -27.87 -25.95
CA LYS A 166 16.98 -29.05 -26.84
C LYS A 166 18.33 -29.30 -27.53
N ILE A 167 19.15 -28.26 -27.69
CA ILE A 167 20.37 -28.26 -28.51
C ILE A 167 21.62 -28.52 -27.65
N LEU A 168 21.72 -27.88 -26.48
CA LEU A 168 22.83 -28.02 -25.54
C LEU A 168 23.11 -29.48 -25.13
N PRO A 169 22.10 -30.31 -24.79
CA PRO A 169 22.34 -31.72 -24.45
C PRO A 169 22.86 -32.55 -25.63
N LEU A 170 22.50 -32.19 -26.86
CA LEU A 170 22.90 -32.90 -28.08
C LEU A 170 24.33 -32.56 -28.51
N LEU A 171 24.83 -31.39 -28.15
CA LEU A 171 26.17 -30.93 -28.50
C LEU A 171 27.25 -31.36 -27.49
N ALA A 172 26.87 -32.00 -26.38
CA ALA A 172 27.77 -32.37 -25.26
C ALA A 172 28.69 -31.22 -24.81
N CYS A 173 28.29 -29.97 -25.08
CA CYS A 173 29.02 -28.79 -24.67
C CYS A 173 28.64 -28.54 -23.22
N SER A 174 29.56 -28.78 -22.29
CA SER A 174 29.38 -28.37 -20.91
C SER A 174 29.13 -26.85 -20.88
N ASP A 175 28.22 -26.42 -20.01
CA ASP A 175 27.84 -25.02 -19.76
C ASP A 175 28.99 -24.18 -19.16
N ASP A 176 30.24 -24.38 -19.60
CA ASP A 176 31.43 -23.70 -19.10
C ASP A 176 31.52 -22.25 -19.61
N PHE A 177 30.69 -21.87 -20.59
CA PHE A 177 30.56 -20.46 -21.02
C PHE A 177 30.05 -19.55 -19.88
N SER A 178 29.29 -20.12 -18.94
CA SER A 178 28.77 -19.39 -17.77
C SER A 178 29.81 -19.22 -16.65
N LYS A 179 30.86 -20.06 -16.59
CA LYS A 179 31.87 -20.02 -15.53
C LYS A 179 32.99 -19.00 -15.80
N ASN A 180 33.28 -18.67 -17.06
CA ASN A 180 34.43 -17.83 -17.42
C ASN A 180 34.17 -16.31 -17.43
N LYS A 181 32.96 -15.84 -17.11
CA LYS A 181 32.65 -14.39 -17.08
C LYS A 181 32.55 -13.80 -15.67
N ALA A 182 32.84 -14.61 -14.64
CA ALA A 182 32.86 -14.21 -13.24
C ALA A 182 34.28 -14.09 -12.66
N ALA A 183 35.29 -13.91 -13.52
CA ALA A 183 36.68 -13.60 -13.15
C ALA A 183 37.05 -12.20 -13.64
#